data_AF-A0A3D2WH11-F1
#
_entry.id   AF-A0A3D2WH11-F1
#
_cell.length_a   1.000
_cell.length_b   1.000
_cell.length_c   1.000
_cell.angle_alpha   90.00
_cell.angle_beta   90.00
_cell.angle_gamma   90.00
#
_symmetry.space_group_name_H-M   'P 1'
#
loop_
_entity.id
_entity.type
_entity.pdbx_description
1 polymer ?
#
loop_
_entity_poly.entity_id
_entity_poly.type
_entity_poly.pdbx_seq_one_letter_code
_entity_poly.pdbx_strand_id
1 'polypeptide(L)'
;MKSYESLRITERILLAIAVLLGSTVIFGWIANIPTLIQVLPTFVPMQFNTAFFLITSALGILFADKFRKEGSTFNPIQYIAIFNILITGLTLLQYYIDKDFGLDELFFQHYIFTNTSHAGRMSPQTAFCYITVNLGLFLYTLPHNKKKTNTIRFLSLSVYALAFFALSGYIFNIESAYALREKSTQMAVHTAFGFVLLSLALKAKAIKLTNENYAFSHFITHIALISIAIAVEVITPQNISVAPIYAPAIIFAIYFQKRSNIFIVAVVSFLMICLDYYILLKTHTSLIQDTANLLLSLLSVSLISFLAYTIKNTIEKLEHQKKFNESIVNNTVEAIITINDFGIIQSINKAAETMFGYTKPEIIGSNINIIMPNKIKSE
;
A
#
# COMPACT_ATOMS: atom_id res chain seq x y z
N MET A 1 -12.42 14.68 13.96
CA MET A 1 -11.53 15.79 13.55
C MET A 1 -10.03 15.50 13.77
N LYS A 2 -9.58 15.12 14.97
CA LYS A 2 -8.13 14.89 15.27
C LYS A 2 -7.39 13.93 14.30
N SER A 3 -8.04 12.87 13.81
CA SER A 3 -7.44 11.88 12.87
C SER A 3 -7.12 12.44 11.47
N TYR A 4 -7.87 13.44 10.99
CA TYR A 4 -7.65 14.01 9.66
C TYR A 4 -6.53 15.06 9.63
N GLU A 5 -6.34 15.78 10.74
CA GLU A 5 -5.22 16.71 10.87
C GLU A 5 -3.89 15.99 11.00
N SER A 6 -3.80 14.91 11.78
CA SER A 6 -2.59 14.10 11.84
C SER A 6 -2.22 13.56 10.47
N LEU A 7 -3.18 13.06 9.68
CA LEU A 7 -2.97 12.61 8.30
C LEU A 7 -2.46 13.72 7.36
N ARG A 8 -2.87 14.97 7.56
CA ARG A 8 -2.38 16.13 6.78
C ARG A 8 -0.95 16.47 7.15
N ILE A 9 -0.61 16.44 8.43
CA ILE A 9 0.74 16.71 8.91
C ILE A 9 1.69 15.63 8.41
N THR A 10 1.34 14.35 8.59
CA THR A 10 2.15 13.21 8.10
C THR A 10 2.40 13.30 6.60
N GLU A 11 1.36 13.56 5.80
CA GLU A 11 1.50 13.70 4.35
C GLU A 11 2.51 14.80 3.96
N ARG A 12 2.42 15.98 4.60
CA ARG A 12 3.33 17.10 4.32
C ARG A 12 4.77 16.77 4.70
N ILE A 13 4.97 16.07 5.81
CA ILE A 13 6.31 15.62 6.25
C ILE A 13 6.90 14.65 5.22
N LEU A 14 6.13 13.63 4.80
CA LEU A 14 6.59 12.66 3.80
C LEU A 14 7.02 13.34 2.50
N LEU A 15 6.22 14.30 2.01
CA LEU A 15 6.51 15.04 0.78
C LEU A 15 7.70 15.99 0.95
N ALA A 16 7.85 16.63 2.11
CA ALA A 16 9.01 17.48 2.39
C ALA A 16 10.31 16.66 2.40
N ILE A 17 10.30 15.46 2.98
CA ILE A 17 11.44 14.54 2.95
C ILE A 17 11.76 14.14 1.50
N ALA A 18 10.75 13.84 0.68
CA ALA A 18 10.96 13.49 -0.74
C ALA A 18 11.57 14.65 -1.55
N VAL A 19 11.10 15.88 -1.34
CA VAL A 19 11.67 17.08 -1.98
C VAL A 19 13.11 17.32 -1.51
N LEU A 20 13.38 17.19 -0.21
CA LEU A 20 14.73 17.34 0.34
C LEU A 20 15.68 16.29 -0.25
N LEU A 21 15.25 15.03 -0.32
CA LEU A 21 16.03 13.94 -0.90
C LEU A 21 16.41 14.22 -2.35
N GLY A 22 15.44 14.58 -3.20
CA GLY A 22 15.71 14.93 -4.59
C GLY A 22 16.61 16.16 -4.73
N SER A 23 16.40 17.17 -3.88
CA SER A 23 17.21 18.40 -3.90
C SER A 23 18.67 18.14 -3.53
N THR A 24 18.91 17.28 -2.52
CA THR A 24 20.24 16.84 -2.12
C THR A 24 20.97 16.12 -3.26
N VAL A 25 20.28 15.24 -4.00
CA VAL A 25 20.87 14.52 -5.12
C VAL A 25 21.18 15.46 -6.28
N ILE A 26 20.27 16.37 -6.64
CA ILE A 26 20.53 17.40 -7.68
C ILE A 26 21.72 18.26 -7.29
N PHE A 27 21.79 18.70 -6.03
CA PHE A 27 22.94 19.45 -5.53
C PHE A 27 24.23 18.62 -5.60
N GLY A 28 24.16 17.32 -5.28
CA GLY A 28 25.27 16.38 -5.44
C GLY A 28 25.83 16.34 -6.85
N TRP A 29 24.96 16.26 -7.86
CA TRP A 29 25.36 16.30 -9.28
C TRP A 29 26.01 17.62 -9.66
N ILE A 30 25.42 18.76 -9.27
CA ILE A 30 25.94 20.10 -9.59
C ILE A 30 27.27 20.36 -8.91
N ALA A 31 27.41 19.96 -7.65
CA ALA A 31 28.61 20.20 -6.83
C ALA A 31 29.70 19.13 -7.03
N ASN A 32 29.47 18.13 -7.88
CA ASN A 32 30.34 16.97 -8.09
C ASN A 32 30.69 16.22 -6.79
N ILE A 33 29.69 15.94 -5.94
CA ILE A 33 29.84 15.24 -4.65
C ILE A 33 29.19 13.85 -4.73
N PRO A 34 29.95 12.77 -5.03
CA PRO A 34 29.40 11.44 -5.22
C PRO A 34 28.62 10.90 -4.02
N THR A 35 29.01 11.24 -2.80
CA THR A 35 28.34 10.79 -1.56
C THR A 35 26.92 11.32 -1.38
N LEU A 36 26.55 12.38 -2.12
CA LEU A 36 25.17 12.89 -2.14
C LEU A 36 24.34 12.24 -3.26
N ILE A 37 24.99 11.67 -4.27
CA ILE A 37 24.38 11.02 -5.42
C ILE A 37 24.19 9.52 -5.16
N GLN A 38 25.14 8.91 -4.44
CA GLN A 38 25.22 7.51 -4.09
C GLN A 38 25.24 7.33 -2.58
N VAL A 39 24.40 6.43 -2.07
CA VAL A 39 24.37 6.11 -0.64
C VAL A 39 25.62 5.33 -0.23
N LEU A 40 26.08 4.40 -1.07
CA LEU A 40 27.35 3.68 -0.92
C LEU A 40 28.10 3.70 -2.26
N PRO A 41 29.44 3.70 -2.28
CA PRO A 41 30.23 3.73 -3.51
C PRO A 41 29.97 2.55 -4.47
N THR A 42 29.52 1.41 -3.93
CA THR A 42 29.17 0.20 -4.70
C THR A 42 27.75 0.24 -5.26
N PHE A 43 26.89 1.16 -4.78
CA PHE A 43 25.50 1.27 -5.22
C PHE A 43 25.36 2.19 -6.42
N VAL A 44 24.34 1.96 -7.22
CA VAL A 44 24.05 2.83 -8.36
C VAL A 44 23.69 4.26 -7.91
N PRO A 45 24.10 5.28 -8.68
CA PRO A 45 23.72 6.66 -8.43
C PRO A 45 22.22 6.88 -8.68
N MET A 46 21.58 7.75 -7.90
CA MET A 46 20.30 8.31 -8.33
C MET A 46 20.56 9.33 -9.43
N GLN A 47 20.09 9.04 -10.64
CA GLN A 47 20.30 9.90 -11.81
C GLN A 47 19.63 11.27 -11.64
N PHE A 48 20.17 12.30 -12.29
CA PHE A 48 19.66 13.67 -12.18
C PHE A 48 18.18 13.77 -12.55
N ASN A 49 17.80 13.20 -13.69
CA ASN A 49 16.41 13.12 -14.14
C ASN A 49 15.49 12.44 -13.10
N THR A 50 15.98 11.40 -12.44
CA THR A 50 15.26 10.67 -11.39
C THR A 50 15.02 11.57 -10.19
N ALA A 51 16.02 12.34 -9.75
CA ALA A 51 15.87 13.29 -8.65
C ALA A 51 14.91 14.44 -9.01
N PHE A 52 14.99 14.94 -10.24
CA PHE A 52 14.07 15.95 -10.76
C PHE A 52 12.60 15.46 -10.71
N PHE A 53 12.32 14.26 -11.22
CA PHE A 53 10.96 13.71 -11.21
C PHE A 53 10.45 13.40 -9.80
N LEU A 54 11.33 13.05 -8.85
CA LEU A 54 10.96 12.91 -7.44
C LEU A 54 10.42 14.24 -6.89
N ILE A 55 11.14 15.34 -7.14
CA ILE A 55 10.76 16.68 -6.68
C ILE A 55 9.44 17.11 -7.34
N THR A 56 9.33 17.01 -8.67
CA THR A 56 8.13 17.49 -9.37
C THR A 56 6.89 16.67 -9.01
N SER A 57 7.01 15.35 -8.84
CA SER A 57 5.91 14.51 -8.32
C SER A 57 5.57 14.86 -6.87
N ALA A 58 6.54 15.08 -6.00
CA ALA A 58 6.29 15.45 -4.60
C ALA A 58 5.57 16.81 -4.49
N LEU A 59 6.04 17.82 -5.20
CA LEU A 59 5.38 19.14 -5.26
C LEU A 59 4.00 19.05 -5.91
N GLY A 60 3.86 18.23 -6.96
CA GLY A 60 2.59 17.94 -7.62
C GLY A 60 1.56 17.39 -6.65
N ILE A 61 1.94 16.37 -5.86
CA ILE A 61 1.07 15.82 -4.81
C ILE A 61 0.81 16.91 -3.75
N LEU A 62 1.83 17.59 -3.23
CA LEU A 62 1.68 18.57 -2.14
C LEU A 62 0.64 19.66 -2.47
N PHE A 63 0.69 20.19 -3.69
CA PHE A 63 -0.19 21.27 -4.14
C PHE A 63 -1.47 20.82 -4.83
N ALA A 64 -1.70 19.51 -4.98
CA ALA A 64 -2.87 18.97 -5.68
C ALA A 64 -4.22 19.51 -5.15
N ASP A 65 -4.35 19.63 -3.82
CA ASP A 65 -5.58 20.12 -3.18
C ASP A 65 -5.90 21.57 -3.56
N LYS A 66 -4.87 22.41 -3.73
CA LYS A 66 -5.02 23.85 -4.01
C LYS A 66 -5.61 24.10 -5.39
N PHE A 67 -5.30 23.24 -6.35
CA PHE A 67 -5.69 23.38 -7.75
C PHE A 67 -6.86 22.49 -8.17
N ARG A 68 -7.38 21.68 -7.24
CA ARG A 68 -8.58 20.85 -7.45
C ARG A 68 -9.86 21.69 -7.29
N LYS A 69 -10.09 22.64 -8.21
CA LYS A 69 -11.34 23.41 -8.30
C LYS A 69 -12.25 22.82 -9.38
N GLU A 70 -13.51 22.60 -9.07
CA GLU A 70 -14.52 22.21 -10.06
C GLU A 70 -14.68 23.34 -11.11
N GLY A 71 -14.58 23.00 -12.39
CA GLY A 71 -14.80 23.93 -13.50
C GLY A 71 -13.58 24.72 -14.01
N SER A 72 -12.38 24.56 -13.44
CA SER A 72 -11.17 25.20 -13.99
C SER A 72 -10.62 24.39 -15.17
N THR A 73 -10.50 25.02 -16.34
CA THR A 73 -9.84 24.43 -17.53
C THR A 73 -8.32 24.32 -17.37
N PHE A 74 -7.72 25.17 -16.53
CA PHE A 74 -6.30 25.16 -16.26
C PHE A 74 -6.01 24.54 -14.88
N ASN A 75 -5.24 23.44 -14.86
CA ASN A 75 -4.72 22.85 -13.65
C ASN A 75 -3.22 22.54 -13.82
N PRO A 76 -2.31 23.32 -13.21
CA PRO A 76 -0.86 23.14 -13.38
C PRO A 76 -0.38 21.75 -12.96
N ILE A 77 -1.06 21.11 -12.01
CA ILE A 77 -0.72 19.77 -11.52
C ILE A 77 -0.96 18.70 -12.60
N GLN A 78 -1.94 18.90 -13.49
CA GLN A 78 -2.16 18.01 -14.63
C GLN A 78 -1.01 18.07 -15.62
N TYR A 79 -0.52 19.28 -15.94
CA TYR A 79 0.61 19.46 -16.84
C TYR A 79 1.89 18.84 -16.27
N ILE A 80 2.15 18.99 -14.97
CA ILE A 80 3.27 18.32 -14.29
C ILE A 80 3.15 16.79 -14.43
N ALA A 81 1.98 16.24 -14.14
CA ALA A 81 1.74 14.80 -14.22
C ALA A 81 1.90 14.29 -15.66
N ILE A 82 1.33 14.97 -16.65
CA ILE A 82 1.45 14.61 -18.07
C ILE A 82 2.91 14.70 -18.53
N PHE A 83 3.61 15.77 -18.19
CA PHE A 83 5.03 15.94 -18.53
C PHE A 83 5.87 14.79 -17.99
N ASN A 84 5.71 14.47 -16.69
CA ASN A 84 6.43 13.37 -16.06
C ASN A 84 6.11 12.02 -16.72
N ILE A 85 4.83 11.74 -17.02
CA ILE A 85 4.40 10.50 -17.70
C ILE A 85 5.02 10.42 -19.10
N LEU A 86 5.03 11.51 -19.87
CA LEU A 86 5.56 11.52 -21.23
C LEU A 86 7.06 11.24 -21.24
N ILE A 87 7.85 11.95 -20.43
CA ILE A 87 9.31 11.77 -20.43
C ILE A 87 9.67 10.36 -19.93
N THR A 88 9.08 9.91 -18.83
CA THR A 88 9.38 8.57 -18.28
C THR A 88 8.83 7.44 -19.15
N GLY A 89 7.73 7.67 -19.87
CA GLY A 89 7.21 6.78 -20.91
C GLY A 89 8.15 6.66 -22.11
N LEU A 90 8.71 7.79 -22.57
CA LEU A 90 9.76 7.77 -23.59
C LEU A 90 11.02 7.06 -23.11
N THR A 91 11.41 7.22 -21.83
CA THR A 91 12.52 6.46 -21.26
C THR A 91 12.29 4.95 -21.29
N LEU A 92 11.08 4.47 -20.97
CA LEU A 92 10.73 3.05 -21.16
C LEU A 92 10.77 2.63 -22.63
N LEU A 93 10.32 3.50 -23.53
CA LEU A 93 10.36 3.22 -24.96
C LEU A 93 11.80 3.09 -25.46
N GLN A 94 12.76 3.87 -24.94
CA GLN A 94 14.20 3.72 -25.25
C GLN A 94 14.70 2.31 -24.91
N TYR A 95 14.27 1.73 -23.78
CA TYR A 95 14.63 0.36 -23.40
C TYR A 95 14.01 -0.70 -24.33
N TYR A 96 12.81 -0.45 -24.86
CA TYR A 96 12.13 -1.41 -25.74
C TYR A 96 12.66 -1.38 -27.18
N ILE A 97 12.96 -0.18 -27.70
CA ILE A 97 13.44 0.02 -29.07
C ILE A 97 14.97 -0.09 -29.16
N ASP A 98 15.67 -0.09 -28.02
CA ASP A 98 17.13 -0.04 -27.90
C ASP A 98 17.75 1.14 -28.68
N LYS A 99 17.04 2.27 -28.67
CA LYS A 99 17.46 3.52 -29.32
C LYS A 99 17.52 4.62 -28.29
N ASP A 100 18.65 5.31 -28.25
CA ASP A 100 18.84 6.50 -27.43
C ASP A 100 18.19 7.73 -28.10
N PHE A 101 17.35 8.42 -27.35
CA PHE A 101 16.69 9.66 -27.75
C PHE A 101 17.38 10.90 -27.16
N GLY A 102 18.47 10.72 -26.39
CA GLY A 102 19.18 11.80 -25.70
C GLY A 102 18.43 12.34 -24.48
N LEU A 103 17.41 11.62 -23.99
CA LEU A 103 16.63 12.04 -22.82
C LEU A 103 17.40 11.86 -21.50
N ASP A 104 18.40 10.98 -21.51
CA ASP A 104 19.16 10.58 -20.34
C ASP A 104 20.03 11.74 -19.82
N GLU A 105 20.50 12.61 -20.72
CA GLU A 105 21.31 13.80 -20.42
C GLU A 105 20.56 15.13 -20.60
N LEU A 106 19.23 15.09 -20.83
CA LEU A 106 18.43 16.28 -21.14
C LEU A 106 18.63 17.43 -20.14
N PHE A 107 18.88 17.11 -18.88
CA PHE A 107 19.06 18.08 -17.80
C PHE A 107 20.51 18.23 -17.33
N PHE A 108 21.32 17.17 -17.40
CA PHE A 108 22.67 17.13 -16.86
C PHE A 108 23.46 15.95 -17.45
N GLN A 109 24.75 16.14 -17.73
CA GLN A 109 25.61 15.07 -18.25
C GLN A 109 26.10 14.16 -17.12
N HIS A 110 26.05 12.85 -17.35
CA HIS A 110 26.45 11.87 -16.35
C HIS A 110 27.98 11.75 -16.30
N TYR A 111 28.53 11.50 -15.11
CA TYR A 111 29.98 11.26 -14.91
C TYR A 111 30.27 10.03 -14.03
N ILE A 112 29.24 9.31 -13.59
CA ILE A 112 29.34 8.10 -12.75
C ILE A 112 28.76 6.91 -13.55
N PHE A 113 29.51 5.81 -13.62
CA PHE A 113 29.22 4.65 -14.49
C PHE A 113 29.02 3.32 -13.71
N THR A 114 28.98 3.36 -12.38
CA THR A 114 28.93 2.17 -11.52
C THR A 114 27.61 1.41 -11.69
N ASN A 115 27.68 0.13 -12.09
CA ASN A 115 26.54 -0.81 -12.17
C ASN A 115 25.34 -0.32 -13.00
N THR A 116 25.59 0.49 -14.03
CA THR A 116 24.56 0.99 -14.96
C THR A 116 24.79 0.41 -16.36
N SER A 117 23.72 -0.07 -17.01
CA SER A 117 23.79 -0.56 -18.40
C SER A 117 23.78 0.57 -19.42
N HIS A 118 23.04 1.65 -19.14
CA HIS A 118 23.08 2.91 -19.89
C HIS A 118 23.27 4.02 -18.87
N ALA A 119 24.38 4.76 -18.98
CA ALA A 119 24.71 5.80 -18.02
C ALA A 119 23.80 7.03 -18.22
N GLY A 120 23.44 7.70 -17.13
CA GLY A 120 22.43 8.79 -17.12
C GLY A 120 20.96 8.33 -17.18
N ARG A 121 20.69 7.10 -17.61
CA ARG A 121 19.33 6.56 -17.74
C ARG A 121 18.79 6.03 -16.41
N MET A 122 17.56 6.39 -16.05
CA MET A 122 16.89 5.79 -14.89
C MET A 122 16.47 4.34 -15.19
N SER A 123 16.42 3.46 -14.19
CA SER A 123 16.03 2.06 -14.41
C SER A 123 14.61 1.91 -14.98
N PRO A 124 14.30 0.82 -15.70
CA PRO A 124 12.95 0.56 -16.19
C PRO A 124 11.90 0.53 -15.07
N GLN A 125 12.26 -0.06 -13.93
CA GLN A 125 11.38 -0.11 -12.75
C GLN A 125 11.09 1.30 -12.20
N THR A 126 12.10 2.17 -12.19
CA THR A 126 11.97 3.58 -11.77
C THR A 126 11.03 4.34 -12.70
N ALA A 127 11.21 4.21 -14.01
CA ALA A 127 10.37 4.86 -15.00
C ALA A 127 8.91 4.40 -14.88
N PHE A 128 8.67 3.09 -14.72
CA PHE A 128 7.33 2.54 -14.48
C PHE A 128 6.68 3.10 -13.19
N CYS A 129 7.45 3.21 -12.11
CA CYS A 129 6.95 3.79 -10.86
C CYS A 129 6.55 5.25 -11.05
N TYR A 130 7.32 6.06 -11.78
CA TYR A 130 6.95 7.44 -12.08
C TYR A 130 5.68 7.55 -12.93
N ILE A 131 5.55 6.74 -13.99
CA ILE A 131 4.30 6.70 -14.79
C ILE A 131 3.11 6.41 -13.88
N THR A 132 3.24 5.41 -13.01
CA THR A 132 2.16 4.95 -12.13
C THR A 132 1.78 6.00 -11.07
N VAL A 133 2.76 6.62 -10.39
CA VAL A 133 2.51 7.70 -9.42
C VAL A 133 1.87 8.90 -10.10
N ASN A 134 2.40 9.33 -11.25
CA ASN A 134 1.90 10.52 -11.93
C ASN A 134 0.54 10.26 -12.60
N LEU A 135 0.21 9.03 -13.00
CA LEU A 135 -1.14 8.66 -13.40
C LEU A 135 -2.11 8.78 -12.22
N GLY A 136 -1.72 8.33 -11.04
CA GLY A 136 -2.50 8.51 -9.81
C GLY A 136 -2.68 9.99 -9.44
N LEU A 137 -1.63 10.80 -9.59
CA LEU A 137 -1.70 12.25 -9.40
C LEU A 137 -2.64 12.91 -10.42
N PHE A 138 -2.53 12.55 -11.70
CA PHE A 138 -3.43 13.05 -12.75
C PHE A 138 -4.89 12.72 -12.42
N LEU A 139 -5.20 11.46 -12.09
CA LEU A 139 -6.54 11.04 -11.68
C LEU A 139 -7.05 11.80 -10.45
N TYR A 140 -6.17 12.15 -9.51
CA TYR A 140 -6.52 12.92 -8.31
C TYR A 140 -7.03 14.34 -8.65
N THR A 141 -6.48 14.96 -9.70
CA THR A 141 -6.90 16.29 -10.14
C THR A 141 -8.28 16.32 -10.79
N LEU A 142 -8.80 15.18 -11.24
CA LEU A 142 -10.09 15.09 -11.90
C LEU A 142 -11.26 15.16 -10.90
N PRO A 143 -12.49 15.47 -11.35
CA PRO A 143 -13.69 15.43 -10.52
C PRO A 143 -13.85 14.08 -9.82
N HIS A 144 -14.29 14.15 -8.57
CA HIS A 144 -14.37 12.98 -7.68
C HIS A 144 -15.25 11.88 -8.28
N ASN A 145 -14.74 10.66 -8.25
CA ASN A 145 -15.52 9.46 -8.51
C ASN A 145 -14.96 8.31 -7.66
N LYS A 146 -15.82 7.50 -7.07
CA LYS A 146 -15.43 6.33 -6.26
C LYS A 146 -14.53 5.36 -7.04
N LYS A 147 -14.81 5.13 -8.34
CA LYS A 147 -13.95 4.29 -9.20
C LYS A 147 -12.54 4.86 -9.30
N LYS A 148 -12.41 6.15 -9.66
CA LYS A 148 -11.11 6.84 -9.77
C LYS A 148 -10.36 6.83 -8.44
N THR A 149 -11.05 7.06 -7.32
CA THR A 149 -10.42 7.06 -6.00
C THR A 149 -9.86 5.68 -5.64
N ASN A 150 -10.59 4.61 -5.96
CA ASN A 150 -10.09 3.24 -5.82
C ASN A 150 -8.93 2.95 -6.77
N THR A 151 -8.94 3.48 -7.99
CA THR A 151 -7.81 3.38 -8.92
C THR A 151 -6.57 4.07 -8.38
N ILE A 152 -6.68 5.30 -7.84
CA ILE A 152 -5.53 6.00 -7.23
C ILE A 152 -4.95 5.21 -6.07
N ARG A 153 -5.82 4.66 -5.20
CA ARG A 153 -5.43 3.76 -4.12
C ARG A 153 -4.64 2.57 -4.65
N PHE A 154 -5.13 1.89 -5.69
CA PHE A 154 -4.45 0.76 -6.32
C PHE A 154 -3.10 1.15 -6.93
N LEU A 155 -3.03 2.25 -7.69
CA LEU A 155 -1.77 2.70 -8.30
C LEU A 155 -0.72 3.04 -7.23
N SER A 156 -1.13 3.73 -6.16
CA SER A 156 -0.23 4.03 -5.03
C SER A 156 0.23 2.77 -4.28
N LEU A 157 -0.65 1.76 -4.17
CA LEU A 157 -0.36 0.44 -3.60
C LEU A 157 0.74 -0.24 -4.42
N SER A 158 0.58 -0.33 -5.73
CA SER A 158 1.54 -1.00 -6.61
C SER A 158 2.94 -0.37 -6.56
N VAL A 159 3.04 0.97 -6.52
CA VAL A 159 4.34 1.65 -6.47
C VAL A 159 5.04 1.42 -5.13
N TYR A 160 4.31 1.53 -4.02
CA TYR A 160 4.88 1.19 -2.72
C TYR A 160 5.40 -0.24 -2.74
N ALA A 161 4.67 -1.16 -3.39
CA ALA A 161 5.03 -2.57 -3.41
C ALA A 161 6.40 -2.81 -4.05
N LEU A 162 6.55 -2.28 -5.25
CA LEU A 162 7.80 -2.35 -6.01
C LEU A 162 8.95 -1.66 -5.27
N ALA A 163 8.68 -0.49 -4.68
CA ALA A 163 9.69 0.29 -3.98
C ALA A 163 10.18 -0.40 -2.70
N PHE A 164 9.27 -0.97 -1.91
CA PHE A 164 9.62 -1.69 -0.69
C PHE A 164 10.32 -3.02 -1.00
N PHE A 165 9.90 -3.72 -2.06
CA PHE A 165 10.57 -4.92 -2.55
C PHE A 165 12.03 -4.61 -2.92
N ALA A 166 12.28 -3.53 -3.66
CA ALA A 166 13.63 -3.11 -4.00
C ALA A 166 14.46 -2.71 -2.76
N LEU A 167 13.89 -1.99 -1.79
CA LEU A 167 14.56 -1.69 -0.52
C LEU A 167 14.97 -2.96 0.23
N SER A 168 14.07 -3.95 0.30
CA SER A 168 14.36 -5.25 0.91
C SER A 168 15.47 -5.97 0.15
N GLY A 169 15.46 -5.89 -1.18
CA GLY A 169 16.53 -6.37 -2.04
C GLY A 169 17.91 -5.85 -1.67
N TYR A 170 18.03 -4.55 -1.35
CA TYR A 170 19.29 -3.98 -0.88
C TYR A 170 19.72 -4.49 0.50
N ILE A 171 18.77 -4.80 1.40
CA ILE A 171 19.07 -5.35 2.74
C ILE A 171 19.57 -6.78 2.65
N PHE A 172 18.96 -7.59 1.79
CA PHE A 172 19.27 -9.01 1.63
C PHE A 172 20.26 -9.31 0.50
N ASN A 173 20.75 -8.28 -0.18
CA ASN A 173 21.68 -8.34 -1.31
C ASN A 173 21.16 -9.18 -2.49
N ILE A 174 19.92 -8.91 -2.90
CA ILE A 174 19.23 -9.59 -4.00
C ILE A 174 19.15 -8.67 -5.22
N GLU A 175 20.00 -8.89 -6.22
CA GLU A 175 20.06 -8.00 -7.38
C GLU A 175 18.75 -7.95 -8.19
N SER A 176 18.06 -9.09 -8.33
CA SER A 176 16.77 -9.18 -9.04
C SER A 176 15.64 -8.40 -8.40
N ALA A 177 15.77 -7.98 -7.13
CA ALA A 177 14.77 -7.17 -6.47
C ALA A 177 14.84 -5.67 -6.85
N TYR A 178 16.01 -5.19 -7.28
CA TYR A 178 16.21 -3.80 -7.71
C TYR A 178 16.72 -3.67 -9.16
N ALA A 179 16.84 -4.79 -9.89
CA ALA A 179 17.15 -4.87 -11.31
C ALA A 179 16.11 -5.73 -12.04
N LEU A 180 15.62 -5.28 -13.21
CA LEU A 180 14.59 -6.04 -13.95
C LEU A 180 15.17 -7.28 -14.66
N ARG A 181 16.44 -7.20 -15.06
CA ARG A 181 17.18 -8.28 -15.73
C ARG A 181 18.63 -8.28 -15.26
N GLU A 182 19.28 -9.43 -15.35
CA GLU A 182 20.71 -9.56 -15.07
C GLU A 182 21.51 -8.54 -15.92
N LYS A 183 22.43 -7.79 -15.28
CA LYS A 183 23.20 -6.67 -15.87
C LYS A 183 22.37 -5.49 -16.42
N SER A 184 21.10 -5.35 -16.05
CA SER A 184 20.30 -4.15 -16.37
C SER A 184 20.58 -3.01 -15.39
N THR A 185 20.25 -1.78 -15.81
CA THR A 185 20.33 -0.60 -14.92
C THR A 185 19.46 -0.81 -13.68
N GLN A 186 20.07 -0.68 -12.50
CA GLN A 186 19.43 -0.92 -11.20
C GLN A 186 18.68 0.33 -10.70
N MET A 187 17.62 0.15 -9.91
CA MET A 187 16.97 1.25 -9.18
C MET A 187 17.81 1.60 -7.95
N ALA A 188 18.18 2.86 -7.76
CA ALA A 188 18.94 3.28 -6.57
C ALA A 188 18.14 3.13 -5.26
N VAL A 189 18.82 2.79 -4.16
CA VAL A 189 18.19 2.52 -2.86
C VAL A 189 17.38 3.71 -2.32
N HIS A 190 17.92 4.91 -2.43
CA HIS A 190 17.27 6.16 -2.04
C HIS A 190 16.14 6.56 -3.01
N THR A 191 16.22 6.20 -4.29
CA THR A 191 15.08 6.30 -5.21
C THR A 191 13.91 5.44 -4.74
N ALA A 192 14.18 4.19 -4.33
CA ALA A 192 13.18 3.30 -3.77
C ALA A 192 12.53 3.89 -2.51
N PHE A 193 13.35 4.45 -1.61
CA PHE A 193 12.85 5.19 -0.44
C PHE A 193 11.96 6.38 -0.84
N GLY A 194 12.36 7.17 -1.84
CA GLY A 194 11.55 8.26 -2.39
C GLY A 194 10.17 7.80 -2.87
N PHE A 195 10.09 6.67 -3.58
CA PHE A 195 8.81 6.10 -4.01
C PHE A 195 7.92 5.62 -2.86
N VAL A 196 8.49 5.09 -1.78
CA VAL A 196 7.73 4.79 -0.54
C VAL A 196 7.09 6.06 0.01
N LEU A 197 7.81 7.19 0.04
CA LEU A 197 7.26 8.47 0.51
C LEU A 197 6.13 8.98 -0.39
N LEU A 198 6.35 9.01 -1.71
CA LEU A 198 5.35 9.49 -2.68
C LEU A 198 4.06 8.67 -2.65
N SER A 199 4.18 7.34 -2.61
CA SER A 199 3.06 6.41 -2.61
C SER A 199 2.21 6.52 -1.34
N LEU A 200 2.84 6.61 -0.17
CA LEU A 200 2.14 6.85 1.09
C LEU A 200 1.40 8.19 1.10
N ALA A 201 2.01 9.26 0.60
CA ALA A 201 1.40 10.58 0.54
C ALA A 201 0.21 10.64 -0.43
N LEU A 202 0.37 10.12 -1.65
CA LEU A 202 -0.72 10.10 -2.65
C LEU A 202 -1.91 9.26 -2.17
N LYS A 203 -1.64 8.14 -1.51
CA LYS A 203 -2.68 7.32 -0.90
C LYS A 203 -3.40 8.04 0.23
N ALA A 204 -2.67 8.72 1.12
CA ALA A 204 -3.24 9.52 2.19
C ALA A 204 -4.21 10.58 1.63
N LYS A 205 -3.86 11.20 0.49
CA LYS A 205 -4.78 12.08 -0.25
C LYS A 205 -6.02 11.37 -0.78
N ALA A 206 -5.88 10.18 -1.37
CA ALA A 206 -7.02 9.40 -1.86
C ALA A 206 -7.97 8.94 -0.75
N ILE A 207 -7.48 8.72 0.47
CA ILE A 207 -8.32 8.40 1.64
C ILE A 207 -9.19 9.60 2.03
N LYS A 208 -8.62 10.81 2.02
CA LYS A 208 -9.37 12.05 2.34
C LYS A 208 -10.55 12.29 1.40
N LEU A 209 -10.51 11.78 0.17
CA LEU A 209 -11.58 11.97 -0.81
C LEU A 209 -12.88 11.22 -0.51
N THR A 210 -12.85 10.09 0.21
CA THR A 210 -14.07 9.29 0.45
C THR A 210 -14.74 9.57 1.79
N ASN A 211 -14.14 10.40 2.66
CA ASN A 211 -14.61 10.69 4.02
C ASN A 211 -14.92 9.42 4.86
N GLU A 212 -14.43 8.27 4.41
CA GLU A 212 -14.61 6.98 5.04
C GLU A 212 -13.67 6.93 6.25
N ASN A 213 -14.21 6.72 7.45
CA ASN A 213 -13.47 6.52 8.70
C ASN A 213 -12.76 5.14 8.76
N TYR A 214 -12.40 4.61 7.59
CA TYR A 214 -11.89 3.27 7.38
C TYR A 214 -10.36 3.28 7.51
N ALA A 215 -9.91 3.07 8.75
CA ALA A 215 -8.60 2.52 9.11
C ALA A 215 -7.43 2.84 8.16
N PHE A 216 -6.82 4.00 8.38
CA PHE A 216 -5.53 4.39 7.80
C PHE A 216 -4.42 3.32 7.99
N SER A 217 -4.54 2.45 8.99
CA SER A 217 -3.52 1.43 9.33
C SER A 217 -3.54 0.19 8.44
N HIS A 218 -4.71 -0.31 7.99
CA HIS A 218 -4.74 -1.63 7.32
C HIS A 218 -4.22 -1.58 5.87
N PHE A 219 -4.36 -0.48 5.12
CA PHE A 219 -3.91 -0.46 3.72
C PHE A 219 -2.38 -0.31 3.57
N ILE A 220 -1.67 0.32 4.52
CA ILE A 220 -0.19 0.43 4.45
C ILE A 220 0.43 -0.95 4.68
N THR A 221 -0.18 -1.75 5.56
CA THR A 221 0.23 -3.12 5.85
C THR A 221 0.00 -4.07 4.68
N HIS A 222 -1.11 -3.94 3.91
CA HIS A 222 -1.37 -4.79 2.73
C HIS A 222 -0.29 -4.71 1.65
N ILE A 223 0.32 -3.53 1.47
CA ILE A 223 1.37 -3.37 0.48
C ILE A 223 2.70 -3.87 1.02
N ALA A 224 3.07 -3.45 2.23
CA ALA A 224 4.29 -3.90 2.89
C ALA A 224 4.38 -5.43 2.92
N LEU A 225 3.26 -6.11 3.17
CA LEU A 225 3.21 -7.57 3.22
C LEU A 225 3.35 -8.24 1.84
N ILE A 226 2.74 -7.71 0.78
CA ILE A 226 2.96 -8.21 -0.59
C ILE A 226 4.40 -7.95 -1.02
N SER A 227 4.98 -6.82 -0.62
CA SER A 227 6.37 -6.46 -0.91
C SER A 227 7.38 -7.34 -0.17
N ILE A 228 7.08 -7.72 1.08
CA ILE A 228 7.85 -8.68 1.88
C ILE A 228 7.71 -10.08 1.27
N ALA A 229 6.51 -10.47 0.82
CA ALA A 229 6.31 -11.76 0.16
C ALA A 229 7.13 -11.89 -1.13
N ILE A 230 7.11 -10.84 -1.97
CA ILE A 230 7.94 -10.77 -3.17
C ILE A 230 9.43 -10.66 -2.80
N ALA A 231 9.80 -9.90 -1.76
CA ALA A 231 11.18 -9.84 -1.23
C ALA A 231 11.71 -11.21 -0.89
N VAL A 232 10.94 -11.97 -0.12
CA VAL A 232 11.33 -13.28 0.39
C VAL A 232 11.33 -14.36 -0.69
N GLU A 233 10.40 -14.31 -1.66
CA GLU A 233 10.38 -15.17 -2.85
C GLU A 233 11.68 -15.07 -3.66
N VAL A 234 12.29 -13.89 -3.68
CA VAL A 234 13.56 -13.66 -4.38
C VAL A 234 14.80 -13.92 -3.47
N ILE A 235 14.63 -14.00 -2.14
CA ILE A 235 15.67 -14.44 -1.18
C ILE A 235 15.83 -15.96 -1.19
N THR A 236 14.73 -16.70 -1.36
CA THR A 236 14.73 -18.16 -1.19
C THR A 236 15.63 -18.84 -2.23
N PRO A 237 16.60 -19.67 -1.81
CA PRO A 237 17.42 -20.47 -2.73
C PRO A 237 16.52 -21.28 -3.66
N GLN A 238 16.93 -21.46 -4.92
CA GLN A 238 16.18 -22.11 -6.02
C GLN A 238 15.66 -23.55 -5.75
N ASN A 239 15.88 -24.10 -4.55
CA ASN A 239 15.52 -25.46 -4.15
C ASN A 239 14.42 -25.56 -3.06
N ILE A 240 13.88 -24.45 -2.53
CA ILE A 240 12.88 -24.48 -1.43
C ILE A 240 11.50 -24.02 -1.92
N SER A 241 10.46 -24.76 -1.53
CA SER A 241 9.06 -24.48 -1.88
C SER A 241 8.57 -23.12 -1.40
N VAL A 242 7.97 -22.35 -2.31
CA VAL A 242 7.39 -21.00 -2.12
C VAL A 242 6.00 -21.04 -1.43
N ALA A 243 5.46 -22.25 -1.24
CA ALA A 243 4.17 -22.60 -0.65
C ALA A 243 3.79 -21.86 0.65
N PRO A 244 4.65 -21.78 1.69
CA PRO A 244 4.26 -21.20 2.98
C PRO A 244 4.13 -19.67 2.93
N ILE A 245 4.58 -19.03 1.84
CA ILE A 245 4.77 -17.57 1.72
C ILE A 245 3.50 -16.87 1.19
N TYR A 246 2.64 -17.59 0.48
CA TYR A 246 1.31 -17.12 0.07
C TYR A 246 0.28 -17.18 1.22
N ALA A 247 0.61 -17.88 2.31
CA ALA A 247 -0.26 -18.09 3.45
C ALA A 247 -0.71 -16.81 4.15
N PRO A 248 0.17 -15.84 4.43
CA PRO A 248 -0.22 -14.57 5.05
C PRO A 248 -1.14 -13.75 4.15
N ALA A 249 -0.91 -13.72 2.83
CA ALA A 249 -1.75 -12.99 1.88
C ALA A 249 -3.19 -13.53 1.86
N ILE A 250 -3.34 -14.86 1.96
CA ILE A 250 -4.64 -15.53 1.92
C ILE A 250 -5.34 -15.52 3.28
N ILE A 251 -4.62 -15.76 4.40
CA ILE A 251 -5.17 -15.66 5.77
C ILE A 251 -5.62 -14.23 6.06
N PHE A 252 -4.93 -13.22 5.53
CA PHE A 252 -5.35 -11.84 5.75
C PHE A 252 -6.50 -11.41 4.82
N ALA A 253 -6.76 -12.15 3.73
CA ALA A 253 -7.91 -11.93 2.83
C ALA A 253 -9.28 -12.11 3.55
N ILE A 254 -9.27 -12.82 4.68
CA ILE A 254 -10.39 -12.99 5.64
C ILE A 254 -10.88 -11.64 6.18
N TYR A 255 -10.01 -10.63 6.28
CA TYR A 255 -10.36 -9.35 6.89
C TYR A 255 -11.03 -8.36 5.92
N PHE A 256 -11.24 -8.72 4.64
CA PHE A 256 -11.90 -7.86 3.63
C PHE A 256 -13.42 -8.03 3.56
N GLN A 257 -14.12 -6.99 3.04
CA GLN A 257 -15.59 -6.87 3.03
C GLN A 257 -16.35 -7.89 2.18
N LYS A 258 -15.72 -8.53 1.18
CA LYS A 258 -16.40 -9.50 0.31
C LYS A 258 -15.60 -10.78 0.20
N ARG A 259 -16.24 -11.91 0.47
CA ARG A 259 -15.70 -13.26 0.26
C ARG A 259 -15.09 -13.50 -1.12
N SER A 260 -15.56 -12.78 -2.15
CA SER A 260 -15.03 -12.85 -3.52
C SER A 260 -13.56 -12.44 -3.63
N ASN A 261 -13.06 -11.63 -2.71
CA ASN A 261 -11.67 -11.17 -2.74
C ASN A 261 -10.69 -12.30 -2.40
N ILE A 262 -11.09 -13.23 -1.52
CA ILE A 262 -10.29 -14.41 -1.18
C ILE A 262 -10.09 -15.27 -2.44
N PHE A 263 -11.14 -15.44 -3.24
CA PHE A 263 -11.08 -16.18 -4.50
C PHE A 263 -10.17 -15.50 -5.54
N ILE A 264 -10.26 -14.17 -5.69
CA ILE A 264 -9.42 -13.43 -6.63
C ILE A 264 -7.94 -13.55 -6.23
N VAL A 265 -7.61 -13.37 -4.95
CA VAL A 265 -6.23 -13.52 -4.44
C VAL A 265 -5.72 -14.94 -4.66
N ALA A 266 -6.54 -15.96 -4.40
CA ALA A 266 -6.17 -17.35 -4.63
C ALA A 266 -5.86 -17.64 -6.11
N VAL A 267 -6.69 -17.13 -7.03
CA VAL A 267 -6.46 -17.29 -8.49
C VAL A 267 -5.19 -16.57 -8.94
N VAL A 268 -4.94 -15.36 -8.44
CA VAL A 268 -3.70 -14.63 -8.77
C VAL A 268 -2.48 -15.38 -8.24
N SER A 269 -2.49 -15.85 -6.99
CA SER A 269 -1.41 -16.67 -6.43
C SER A 269 -1.20 -17.95 -7.22
N PHE A 270 -2.27 -18.60 -7.67
CA PHE A 270 -2.19 -19.78 -8.54
C PHE A 270 -1.49 -19.47 -9.86
N LEU A 271 -1.90 -18.40 -10.55
CA LEU A 271 -1.29 -18.00 -11.82
C LEU A 271 0.19 -17.62 -11.67
N MET A 272 0.55 -16.97 -10.56
CA MET A 272 1.94 -16.62 -10.24
C MET A 272 2.78 -17.88 -10.00
N ILE A 273 2.30 -18.84 -9.23
CA ILE A 273 2.98 -20.13 -8.99
C ILE A 273 3.18 -20.89 -10.32
N CYS A 274 2.18 -20.89 -11.21
CA CYS A 274 2.31 -21.52 -12.53
C CYS A 274 3.34 -20.81 -13.43
N LEU A 275 3.36 -19.47 -13.39
CA LEU A 275 4.33 -18.66 -14.14
C LEU A 275 5.75 -18.90 -13.62
N ASP A 276 5.92 -18.97 -12.30
CA ASP A 276 7.20 -19.23 -11.65
C ASP A 276 7.75 -20.60 -12.04
N TYR A 277 6.91 -21.65 -11.99
CA TYR A 277 7.28 -22.98 -12.48
C TYR A 277 7.66 -22.99 -13.96
N TYR A 278 6.96 -22.25 -14.81
CA TYR A 278 7.29 -22.15 -16.24
C TYR A 278 8.67 -21.51 -16.47
N ILE A 279 9.02 -20.49 -15.68
CA ILE A 279 10.34 -19.86 -15.72
C ILE A 279 11.40 -20.85 -15.20
N LEU A 280 11.14 -21.52 -14.08
CA LEU A 280 12.05 -22.49 -13.45
C LEU A 280 12.42 -23.63 -14.41
N LEU A 281 11.44 -24.15 -15.16
CA LEU A 281 11.59 -25.24 -16.13
C LEU A 281 12.57 -24.89 -17.27
N LYS A 282 12.81 -23.60 -17.53
CA LYS A 282 13.76 -23.12 -18.54
C LYS A 282 15.19 -23.02 -18.02
N THR A 283 15.38 -23.04 -16.70
CA THR A 283 16.66 -22.75 -16.03
C THR A 283 17.25 -23.93 -15.24
N HIS A 284 16.42 -24.84 -14.73
CA HIS A 284 16.85 -25.97 -13.88
C HIS A 284 16.77 -27.34 -14.59
N THR A 285 17.64 -28.28 -14.18
CA THR A 285 17.74 -29.63 -14.74
C THR A 285 17.00 -30.70 -13.93
N SER A 286 16.59 -30.42 -12.68
CA SER A 286 15.96 -31.42 -11.79
C SER A 286 14.43 -31.38 -11.80
N LEU A 287 13.83 -31.94 -12.85
CA LEU A 287 12.38 -31.98 -13.06
C LEU A 287 11.56 -32.49 -11.84
N ILE A 288 12.10 -33.44 -11.08
CA ILE A 288 11.42 -34.06 -9.93
C ILE A 288 11.30 -33.08 -8.75
N GLN A 289 12.34 -32.28 -8.48
CA GLN A 289 12.33 -31.31 -7.38
C GLN A 289 11.35 -30.16 -7.68
N ASP A 290 11.37 -29.67 -8.93
CA ASP A 290 10.55 -28.53 -9.37
C ASP A 290 9.07 -28.88 -9.41
N THR A 291 8.74 -30.07 -9.92
CA THR A 291 7.36 -30.59 -9.92
C THR A 291 6.83 -30.83 -8.50
N ALA A 292 7.66 -31.34 -7.59
CA ALA A 292 7.30 -31.51 -6.18
C ALA A 292 7.04 -30.15 -5.49
N ASN A 293 7.89 -29.15 -5.76
CA ASN A 293 7.74 -27.80 -5.21
C ASN A 293 6.49 -27.09 -5.74
N LEU A 294 6.15 -27.26 -7.01
CA LEU A 294 4.90 -26.78 -7.61
C LEU A 294 3.69 -27.40 -6.90
N LEU A 295 3.66 -28.73 -6.79
CA LEU A 295 2.54 -29.45 -6.18
C LEU A 295 2.33 -29.04 -4.71
N LEU A 296 3.42 -28.90 -3.93
CA LEU A 296 3.36 -28.44 -2.54
C LEU A 296 2.81 -27.00 -2.43
N SER A 297 3.21 -26.12 -3.37
CA SER A 297 2.76 -24.73 -3.43
C SER A 297 1.29 -24.60 -3.78
N LEU A 298 0.82 -25.35 -4.76
CA LEU A 298 -0.60 -25.40 -5.12
C LEU A 298 -1.47 -25.96 -3.99
N LEU A 299 -1.02 -27.01 -3.31
CA LEU A 299 -1.71 -27.61 -2.15
C LEU A 299 -1.83 -26.63 -0.99
N SER A 300 -0.75 -25.91 -0.67
CA SER A 300 -0.76 -24.92 0.41
C SER A 300 -1.73 -23.76 0.13
N VAL A 301 -1.65 -23.14 -1.06
CA VAL A 301 -2.52 -22.01 -1.45
C VAL A 301 -3.98 -22.43 -1.44
N SER A 302 -4.29 -23.64 -1.92
CA SER A 302 -5.63 -24.19 -1.90
C SER A 302 -6.13 -24.38 -0.46
N LEU A 303 -5.34 -25.03 0.40
CA LEU A 303 -5.68 -25.27 1.80
C LEU A 303 -5.89 -23.97 2.58
N ILE A 304 -5.00 -23.00 2.40
CA ILE A 304 -5.07 -21.72 3.12
C ILE A 304 -6.26 -20.89 2.61
N SER A 305 -6.56 -20.94 1.31
CA SER A 305 -7.72 -20.25 0.73
C SER A 305 -9.02 -20.83 1.25
N PHE A 306 -9.07 -22.15 1.40
CA PHE A 306 -10.20 -22.86 1.97
C PHE A 306 -10.43 -22.50 3.45
N LEU A 307 -9.36 -22.50 4.26
CA LEU A 307 -9.39 -22.07 5.66
C LEU A 307 -9.84 -20.61 5.78
N ALA A 308 -9.26 -19.73 4.97
CA ALA A 308 -9.61 -18.31 4.95
C ALA A 308 -11.08 -18.08 4.61
N TYR A 309 -11.57 -18.76 3.58
CA TYR A 309 -12.98 -18.70 3.20
C TYR A 309 -13.90 -19.15 4.34
N THR A 310 -13.54 -20.24 5.02
CA THR A 310 -14.33 -20.80 6.13
C THR A 310 -14.38 -19.87 7.34
N ILE A 311 -13.24 -19.30 7.72
CA ILE A 311 -13.16 -18.32 8.82
C ILE A 311 -13.97 -17.07 8.47
N LYS A 312 -13.85 -16.54 7.25
CA LYS A 312 -14.62 -15.38 6.79
C LYS A 312 -16.12 -15.61 6.91
N ASN A 313 -16.58 -16.76 6.43
CA ASN A 313 -17.99 -17.14 6.47
C ASN A 313 -18.50 -17.26 7.92
N THR A 314 -17.64 -17.72 8.84
CA THR A 314 -17.97 -17.82 10.27
C THR A 314 -18.07 -16.44 10.92
N ILE A 315 -17.15 -15.53 10.62
CA ILE A 315 -17.18 -14.14 11.10
C ILE A 315 -18.45 -13.42 10.61
N GLU A 316 -18.79 -13.55 9.33
CA GLU A 316 -20.00 -12.92 8.75
C GLU A 316 -21.28 -13.46 9.42
N LYS A 317 -21.35 -14.77 9.67
CA LYS A 317 -22.47 -15.38 10.40
C LYS A 317 -22.57 -14.88 11.85
N LEU A 318 -21.43 -14.78 12.55
CA LEU A 318 -21.37 -14.26 13.92
C LEU A 318 -21.81 -12.78 13.98
N GLU A 319 -21.34 -11.94 13.06
CA GLU A 319 -21.77 -10.54 12.98
C GLU A 319 -23.27 -10.41 12.71
N HIS A 320 -23.82 -11.24 11.81
CA HIS A 320 -25.25 -11.26 11.53
C HIS A 320 -26.08 -11.69 12.74
N GLN A 321 -25.67 -12.76 13.43
CA GLN A 321 -26.32 -13.20 14.68
C GLN A 321 -26.23 -12.14 15.78
N LYS A 322 -25.07 -11.50 15.95
CA LYS A 322 -24.91 -10.42 16.93
C LYS A 322 -25.88 -9.26 16.65
N LYS A 323 -25.93 -8.78 15.40
CA LYS A 323 -26.87 -7.71 15.00
C LYS A 323 -28.33 -8.12 15.18
N PHE A 324 -28.67 -9.37 14.88
CA PHE A 324 -30.02 -9.90 15.08
C PHE A 324 -30.41 -9.93 16.56
N ASN A 325 -29.55 -10.44 17.43
CA ASN A 325 -29.78 -10.45 18.89
C ASN A 325 -29.87 -9.03 19.46
N GLU A 326 -28.97 -8.12 19.04
CA GLU A 326 -29.04 -6.70 19.41
C GLU A 326 -30.35 -6.06 18.95
N SER A 327 -30.84 -6.42 17.76
CA SER A 327 -32.12 -5.94 17.24
C SER A 327 -33.31 -6.44 18.06
N ILE A 328 -33.33 -7.72 18.46
CA ILE A 328 -34.38 -8.28 19.33
C ILE A 328 -34.41 -7.54 20.67
N VAL A 329 -33.25 -7.45 21.35
CA VAL A 329 -33.14 -6.78 22.65
C VAL A 329 -33.56 -5.31 22.57
N ASN A 330 -33.13 -4.59 21.54
CA ASN A 330 -33.46 -3.17 21.38
C ASN A 330 -34.90 -2.89 20.94
N ASN A 331 -35.53 -3.80 20.19
CA ASN A 331 -36.93 -3.64 19.74
C ASN A 331 -37.96 -4.27 20.70
N THR A 332 -37.51 -4.93 21.78
CA THR A 332 -38.40 -5.45 22.82
C THR A 332 -39.02 -4.29 23.60
N VAL A 333 -40.31 -4.39 23.90
CA VAL A 333 -41.10 -3.35 24.59
C VAL A 333 -40.73 -3.24 26.08
N GLU A 334 -40.34 -4.36 26.70
CA GLU A 334 -39.92 -4.40 28.10
C GLU A 334 -38.51 -3.84 28.30
N ALA A 335 -38.31 -3.13 29.41
CA ALA A 335 -37.01 -2.62 29.82
C ALA A 335 -36.11 -3.79 30.27
N ILE A 336 -34.97 -3.96 29.57
CA ILE A 336 -33.98 -4.99 29.88
C ILE A 336 -32.71 -4.30 30.38
N ILE A 337 -32.25 -4.69 31.56
CA ILE A 337 -31.04 -4.20 32.21
C ILE A 337 -30.23 -5.41 32.69
N THR A 338 -28.94 -5.42 32.37
CA THR A 338 -28.01 -6.44 32.86
C THR A 338 -27.05 -5.81 33.86
N ILE A 339 -26.86 -6.45 35.01
CA ILE A 339 -25.94 -6.03 36.07
C ILE A 339 -24.89 -7.14 36.32
N ASN A 340 -23.72 -6.77 36.85
CA ASN A 340 -22.77 -7.74 37.39
C ASN A 340 -23.09 -8.09 38.85
N ASP A 341 -22.29 -8.96 39.46
CA ASP A 341 -22.44 -9.40 40.86
C ASP A 341 -22.31 -8.27 41.88
N PHE A 342 -21.71 -7.14 41.50
CA PHE A 342 -21.59 -5.92 42.31
C PHE A 342 -22.70 -4.90 42.05
N GLY A 343 -23.73 -5.27 41.28
CA GLY A 343 -24.85 -4.38 40.92
C GLY A 343 -24.49 -3.28 39.92
N ILE A 344 -23.34 -3.36 39.24
CA ILE A 344 -22.93 -2.38 38.23
C ILE A 344 -23.62 -2.71 36.90
N ILE A 345 -24.28 -1.72 36.30
CA ILE A 345 -24.99 -1.86 35.03
C ILE A 345 -23.99 -2.10 33.90
N GLN A 346 -24.14 -3.26 33.23
CA GLN A 346 -23.34 -3.67 32.08
C GLN A 346 -24.03 -3.34 30.75
N SER A 347 -25.36 -3.46 30.68
CA SER A 347 -26.10 -3.18 29.44
C SER A 347 -27.53 -2.73 29.72
N ILE A 348 -28.06 -1.87 28.85
CA ILE A 348 -29.47 -1.48 28.80
C ILE A 348 -29.97 -1.47 27.35
N ASN A 349 -31.25 -1.79 27.17
CA ASN A 349 -31.95 -1.68 25.88
C ASN A 349 -32.69 -0.34 25.71
N LYS A 350 -33.25 -0.10 24.53
CA LYS A 350 -33.89 1.19 24.21
C LYS A 350 -35.15 1.48 25.04
N ALA A 351 -35.91 0.44 25.40
CA ALA A 351 -37.05 0.56 26.30
C ALA A 351 -36.61 1.01 27.71
N ALA A 352 -35.51 0.46 28.24
CA ALA A 352 -34.96 0.87 29.53
C ALA A 352 -34.46 2.32 29.52
N GLU A 353 -33.79 2.78 28.45
CA GLU A 353 -33.42 4.19 28.29
C GLU A 353 -34.63 5.12 28.40
N THR A 354 -35.73 4.73 27.75
CA THR A 354 -36.96 5.53 27.68
C THR A 354 -37.72 5.50 29.01
N MET A 355 -37.82 4.33 29.64
CA MET A 355 -38.54 4.13 30.90
C MET A 355 -37.86 4.85 32.08
N PHE A 356 -36.53 4.76 32.18
CA PHE A 356 -35.78 5.34 33.30
C PHE A 356 -35.20 6.73 33.00
N GLY A 357 -35.26 7.20 31.75
CA GLY A 357 -34.84 8.55 31.36
C GLY A 357 -33.32 8.75 31.27
N TYR A 358 -32.54 7.66 31.23
CA TYR A 358 -31.08 7.70 31.12
C TYR A 358 -30.61 7.15 29.78
N THR A 359 -29.56 7.75 29.20
CA THR A 359 -28.92 7.19 28.00
C THR A 359 -27.85 6.15 28.37
N LYS A 360 -27.57 5.24 27.43
CA LYS A 360 -26.59 4.17 27.58
C LYS A 360 -25.20 4.67 28.01
N PRO A 361 -24.64 5.78 27.48
CA PRO A 361 -23.36 6.33 27.95
C PRO A 361 -23.40 6.91 29.37
N GLU A 362 -24.56 7.34 29.86
CA GLU A 362 -24.70 7.97 31.18
C GLU A 362 -24.81 6.96 32.31
N ILE A 363 -25.42 5.80 32.04
CA ILE A 363 -25.77 4.83 33.09
C ILE A 363 -24.91 3.57 33.12
N ILE A 364 -24.27 3.20 32.00
CA ILE A 364 -23.35 2.05 31.98
C ILE A 364 -22.15 2.34 32.89
N GLY A 365 -21.80 1.36 33.74
CA GLY A 365 -20.74 1.51 34.74
C GLY A 365 -21.20 2.15 36.05
N SER A 366 -22.44 2.65 36.12
CA SER A 366 -23.06 3.08 37.38
C SER A 366 -23.70 1.91 38.11
N ASN A 367 -23.83 2.01 39.43
CA ASN A 367 -24.55 1.02 40.22
C ASN A 367 -26.07 1.15 40.00
N ILE A 368 -26.77 0.02 39.93
CA ILE A 368 -28.22 -0.11 39.69
C ILE A 368 -29.07 0.71 40.67
N ASN A 369 -28.54 1.01 41.85
CA ASN A 369 -29.19 1.84 42.84
C ASN A 369 -29.63 3.22 42.30
N ILE A 370 -28.99 3.75 41.25
CA ILE A 370 -29.39 5.03 40.66
C ILE A 370 -30.83 5.05 40.12
N ILE A 371 -31.34 3.89 39.69
CA ILE A 371 -32.71 3.74 39.15
C ILE A 371 -33.64 2.95 40.08
N MET A 372 -33.14 2.47 41.23
CA MET A 372 -33.99 1.84 42.24
C MET A 372 -34.67 2.87 43.15
N PRO A 373 -35.93 2.65 43.56
CA PRO A 373 -36.60 3.49 44.55
C PRO A 373 -35.86 3.51 45.90
N ASN A 374 -35.88 4.65 46.60
CA ASN A 374 -35.15 4.85 47.87
C ASN A 374 -35.50 3.85 49.00
N LYS A 375 -36.63 3.13 48.90
CA LYS A 375 -37.02 2.10 49.88
C LYS A 375 -36.22 0.79 49.80
N ILE A 376 -35.47 0.55 48.71
CA ILE A 376 -34.81 -0.75 48.44
C ILE A 376 -33.27 -0.62 48.47
N LYS A 377 -32.73 0.61 48.55
CA LYS A 377 -31.28 0.88 48.46
C LYS A 377 -30.43 0.40 49.65
N SER A 378 -31.06 -0.10 50.72
CA SER A 378 -30.43 -0.35 52.03
C SER A 378 -30.41 -1.82 52.47
N GLU A 379 -30.72 -2.75 51.57
CA GLU A 379 -30.37 -4.17 51.70
C GLU A 379 -29.32 -4.51 50.63
#